data_AF-A0A966CHN0-F1
#
_entry.id   AF-A0A966CHN0-F1
#
_cell.length_a   1.000
_cell.length_b   1.000
_cell.length_c   1.000
_cell.angle_alpha   90.00
_cell.angle_beta   90.00
_cell.angle_gamma   90.00
#
_symmetry.space_group_name_H-M   'P 1'
#
loop_
_entity.id
_entity.type
_entity.pdbx_description
1 polymer ?
#
loop_
_entity_poly.entity_id
_entity_poly.type
_entity_poly.pdbx_seq_one_letter_code
_entity_poly.pdbx_strand_id
1 'polypeptide(L)'
;DMANIIKYDFSKTDLFKEEKNEVEYWKMIQEETIKKYGNNIHKATIKICHEINLPDKVIQLVENLEWNNAMKAVEQKDFESAICIYSDMRIGPFGILLLQDRLINLRTRDKSYDFISTSEAAKQLEKILQNNISIRVNSINNSDLNCKFNNLSQILV
;
A
#
# COMPACT_ATOMS: atom_id res chain seq x y z
N ASP A 1 2.36 1.86 -3.60
CA ASP A 1 2.07 2.86 -4.66
C ASP A 1 3.32 3.58 -5.16
N MET A 2 3.61 3.43 -6.46
CA MET A 2 4.73 4.09 -7.14
C MET A 2 4.44 5.57 -7.44
N ALA A 3 3.17 5.96 -7.58
CA ALA A 3 2.76 7.32 -7.91
C ALA A 3 2.53 8.23 -6.67
N ASN A 4 3.00 7.82 -5.48
CA ASN A 4 2.82 8.59 -4.24
C ASN A 4 3.48 9.97 -4.29
N ILE A 5 4.50 10.16 -5.14
CA ILE A 5 5.16 11.45 -5.37
C ILE A 5 4.16 12.55 -5.78
N ILE A 6 3.05 12.20 -6.43
CA ILE A 6 2.01 13.14 -6.90
C ILE A 6 1.38 13.94 -5.76
N LYS A 7 1.16 13.33 -4.59
CA LYS A 7 0.52 14.01 -3.44
C LYS A 7 1.49 14.64 -2.47
N TYR A 8 2.79 14.58 -2.75
CA TYR A 8 3.78 15.05 -1.81
C TYR A 8 3.79 16.58 -1.76
N ASP A 9 3.79 17.12 -0.54
CA ASP A 9 3.85 18.56 -0.28
C ASP A 9 5.29 18.98 0.03
N PHE A 10 5.98 19.49 -0.99
CA PHE A 10 7.37 19.94 -0.89
C PHE A 10 7.57 21.20 -0.04
N SER A 11 6.50 21.87 0.40
CA SER A 11 6.62 22.96 1.38
C SER A 11 6.95 22.45 2.80
N LYS A 12 6.72 21.16 3.07
CA LYS A 12 7.00 20.52 4.36
C LYS A 12 8.43 20.00 4.43
N THR A 13 9.38 20.91 4.46
CA THR A 13 10.84 20.65 4.42
C THR A 13 11.35 19.72 5.52
N ASP A 14 10.64 19.59 6.64
CA ASP A 14 11.02 18.72 7.76
C ASP A 14 10.93 17.23 7.44
N LEU A 15 10.16 16.87 6.41
CA LEU A 15 10.02 15.48 5.98
C LEU A 15 11.22 15.00 5.14
N PHE A 16 11.97 15.92 4.52
CA PHE A 16 13.06 15.62 3.58
C PHE A 16 14.43 15.51 4.26
N LYS A 17 14.52 15.09 5.53
CA LYS A 17 15.73 15.13 6.38
C LYS A 17 17.06 15.03 5.63
N GLU A 18 17.32 13.90 4.97
CA GLU A 18 18.57 13.59 4.26
C GLU A 18 18.56 14.10 2.80
N GLU A 19 17.38 14.36 2.25
CA GLU A 19 17.11 14.77 0.87
C GLU A 19 16.84 16.28 0.73
N LYS A 20 17.12 17.09 1.77
CA LYS A 20 16.79 18.54 1.77
C LYS A 20 17.43 19.27 0.58
N ASN A 21 18.57 18.80 0.11
CA ASN A 21 19.28 19.35 -1.05
C ASN A 21 18.74 18.84 -2.39
N GLU A 22 17.79 17.91 -2.39
CA GLU A 22 17.20 17.26 -3.57
C GLU A 22 15.74 17.68 -3.78
N VAL A 23 15.21 18.60 -2.99
CA VAL A 23 13.80 19.05 -3.10
C VAL A 23 13.45 19.45 -4.52
N GLU A 24 14.32 20.19 -5.22
CA GLU A 24 14.04 20.62 -6.59
C GLU A 24 14.10 19.47 -7.60
N TYR A 25 14.97 18.48 -7.36
CA TYR A 25 14.96 17.25 -8.15
C TYR A 25 13.62 16.52 -7.96
N TRP A 26 13.18 16.32 -6.73
CA TRP A 26 11.92 15.61 -6.47
C TRP A 26 10.68 16.37 -6.94
N LYS A 27 10.68 17.70 -6.95
CA LYS A 27 9.65 18.51 -7.61
C LYS A 27 9.63 18.28 -9.12
N MET A 28 10.79 18.28 -9.76
CA MET A 28 10.88 17.94 -11.19
C MET A 28 10.31 16.55 -11.47
N ILE A 29 10.67 15.54 -10.66
CA ILE A 29 10.10 14.18 -10.78
C ILE A 29 8.57 14.18 -10.56
N GLN A 30 8.05 14.96 -9.61
CA GLN A 30 6.60 15.10 -9.40
C GLN A 30 5.92 15.68 -10.64
N GLU A 31 6.45 16.77 -11.20
CA GLU A 31 5.91 17.43 -12.39
C GLU A 31 5.93 16.51 -13.61
N GLU A 32 7.04 15.81 -13.85
CA GLU A 32 7.16 14.82 -14.92
C GLU A 32 6.16 13.68 -14.75
N THR A 33 6.00 13.18 -13.52
CA THR A 33 5.04 12.12 -13.18
C THR A 33 3.61 12.56 -13.46
N ILE A 34 3.23 13.78 -13.03
CA ILE A 34 1.89 14.34 -13.29
C ILE A 34 1.67 14.57 -14.78
N LYS A 35 2.66 15.11 -15.49
CA LYS A 35 2.58 15.35 -16.94
C LYS A 35 2.36 14.06 -17.71
N LYS A 36 3.06 12.99 -17.34
CA LYS A 36 3.02 11.71 -18.04
C LYS A 36 1.81 10.86 -17.68
N TYR A 37 1.49 10.75 -16.39
CA TYR A 37 0.48 9.80 -15.88
C TYR A 37 -0.80 10.46 -15.39
N GLY A 38 -0.79 11.78 -15.15
CA GLY A 38 -1.90 12.55 -14.61
C GLY A 38 -1.83 12.72 -13.09
N ASN A 39 -2.75 13.50 -12.53
CA ASN A 39 -2.74 13.91 -11.13
C ASN A 39 -3.52 12.99 -10.16
N ASN A 40 -3.99 11.82 -10.63
CA ASN A 40 -4.69 10.86 -9.78
C ASN A 40 -3.75 9.68 -9.49
N ILE A 41 -3.40 9.48 -8.21
CA ILE A 41 -2.38 8.50 -7.77
C ILE A 41 -2.71 7.08 -8.22
N HIS A 42 -3.96 6.66 -8.04
CA HIS A 42 -4.38 5.31 -8.38
C HIS A 42 -4.30 5.09 -9.90
N LYS A 43 -4.92 5.98 -10.69
CA LYS A 43 -4.86 5.92 -12.16
C LYS A 43 -3.44 6.03 -12.70
N ALA A 44 -2.59 6.85 -12.07
CA ALA A 44 -1.19 6.98 -12.44
C ALA A 44 -0.42 5.68 -12.17
N THR A 45 -0.66 5.03 -11.03
CA THR A 45 -0.07 3.73 -10.70
C THR A 45 -0.46 2.67 -11.73
N ILE A 46 -1.74 2.60 -12.13
CA ILE A 46 -2.20 1.68 -13.18
C ILE A 46 -1.51 1.94 -14.53
N LYS A 47 -1.36 3.21 -14.93
CA LYS A 47 -0.62 3.56 -16.16
C LYS A 47 0.85 3.13 -16.10
N ILE A 48 1.52 3.30 -14.94
CA ILE A 48 2.90 2.84 -14.75
C ILE A 48 2.96 1.31 -14.88
N CYS A 49 2.02 0.58 -14.28
CA CYS A 49 1.94 -0.88 -14.39
C CYS A 49 1.80 -1.35 -15.85
N HIS A 50 0.98 -0.66 -16.66
CA HIS A 50 0.90 -0.94 -18.10
C HIS A 50 2.19 -0.60 -18.85
N GLU A 51 2.83 0.53 -18.55
CA GLU A 51 4.08 0.94 -19.20
C GLU A 51 5.21 -0.08 -19.02
N ILE A 52 5.34 -0.65 -17.82
CA ILE A 52 6.34 -1.68 -17.54
C ILE A 52 5.89 -3.09 -17.94
N ASN A 53 4.77 -3.22 -18.67
CA ASN A 53 4.21 -4.47 -19.18
C ASN A 53 3.95 -5.53 -18.09
N LEU A 54 3.39 -5.12 -16.94
CA LEU A 54 2.95 -6.09 -15.94
C LEU A 54 1.82 -6.99 -16.49
N PRO A 55 1.73 -8.25 -16.07
CA PRO A 55 0.62 -9.12 -16.44
C PRO A 55 -0.73 -8.54 -16.00
N ASP A 56 -1.76 -8.71 -16.83
CA ASP A 56 -3.12 -8.18 -16.58
C ASP A 56 -3.66 -8.57 -15.20
N LYS A 57 -3.34 -9.79 -14.76
CA LYS A 57 -3.74 -10.27 -13.43
C LYS A 57 -3.12 -9.44 -12.30
N VAL A 58 -1.86 -9.02 -12.43
CA VAL A 58 -1.20 -8.14 -11.45
C VAL A 58 -1.82 -6.75 -11.50
N ILE A 59 -2.10 -6.23 -12.70
CA ILE A 59 -2.77 -4.94 -12.88
C ILE A 59 -4.14 -4.94 -12.21
N GLN A 60 -4.92 -6.01 -12.37
CA GLN A 60 -6.22 -6.18 -11.72
C GLN A 60 -6.11 -6.16 -10.19
N LEU A 61 -5.10 -6.81 -9.61
CA LEU A 61 -4.87 -6.77 -8.16
C LEU A 61 -4.53 -5.36 -7.66
N VAL A 62 -3.75 -4.61 -8.44
CA VAL A 62 -3.42 -3.20 -8.14
C VAL A 62 -4.67 -2.32 -8.25
N GLU A 63 -5.51 -2.55 -9.26
CA GLU A 63 -6.77 -1.82 -9.46
C GLU A 63 -7.75 -2.05 -8.30
N ASN A 64 -7.76 -3.25 -7.75
CA ASN A 64 -8.62 -3.60 -6.62
C ASN A 64 -8.09 -3.16 -5.25
N LEU A 65 -6.86 -2.63 -5.14
CA LEU A 65 -6.14 -2.45 -3.87
C LEU A 65 -6.76 -1.43 -2.90
N GLU A 66 -7.73 -0.61 -3.34
CA GLU A 66 -8.38 0.36 -2.46
C GLU A 66 -9.16 -0.29 -1.31
N TRP A 67 -9.05 0.28 -0.10
CA TRP A 67 -9.72 -0.23 1.12
C TRP A 67 -11.22 -0.45 0.95
N ASN A 68 -11.90 0.42 0.19
CA ASN A 68 -13.34 0.32 -0.07
C ASN A 68 -13.74 -0.95 -0.82
N ASN A 69 -12.78 -1.69 -1.37
CA ASN A 69 -13.01 -2.97 -2.03
C ASN A 69 -12.82 -4.18 -1.10
N ALA A 70 -12.34 -3.99 0.14
CA ALA A 70 -11.99 -5.08 1.05
C ALA A 70 -13.14 -6.08 1.26
N MET A 71 -14.31 -5.59 1.65
CA MET A 71 -15.46 -6.46 1.91
C MET A 71 -16.12 -6.96 0.62
N LYS A 72 -16.09 -6.17 -0.45
CA LYS A 72 -16.57 -6.60 -1.77
C LYS A 72 -15.75 -7.77 -2.31
N ALA A 73 -14.43 -7.74 -2.15
CA ALA A 73 -13.53 -8.81 -2.55
C ALA A 73 -13.87 -10.11 -1.81
N VAL A 74 -14.15 -10.03 -0.50
CA VAL A 74 -14.64 -11.17 0.28
C VAL A 74 -15.97 -11.69 -0.25
N GLU A 75 -16.96 -10.82 -0.44
CA GLU A 75 -18.31 -11.19 -0.92
C GLU A 75 -18.25 -11.91 -2.27
N GLN A 76 -17.35 -11.46 -3.14
CA GLN A 76 -17.10 -12.04 -4.47
C GLN A 76 -16.17 -13.26 -4.44
N LYS A 77 -15.67 -13.67 -3.26
CA LYS A 77 -14.68 -14.75 -3.07
C LYS A 77 -13.36 -14.50 -3.81
N ASP A 78 -13.02 -13.24 -4.08
CA ASP A 78 -11.72 -12.83 -4.60
C ASP A 78 -10.71 -12.67 -3.45
N PHE A 79 -10.24 -13.81 -2.95
CA PHE A 79 -9.30 -13.84 -1.83
C PHE A 79 -7.94 -13.25 -2.18
N GLU A 80 -7.53 -13.25 -3.45
CA GLU A 80 -6.25 -12.65 -3.85
C GLU A 80 -6.28 -11.14 -3.64
N SER A 81 -7.33 -10.46 -4.11
CA SER A 81 -7.52 -9.03 -3.83
C SER A 81 -7.69 -8.77 -2.34
N ALA A 82 -8.47 -9.59 -1.63
CA ALA A 82 -8.67 -9.42 -0.18
C ALA A 82 -7.36 -9.55 0.62
N ILE A 83 -6.49 -10.49 0.24
CA ILE A 83 -5.15 -10.67 0.84
C ILE A 83 -4.28 -9.45 0.53
N CYS A 84 -4.26 -8.95 -0.70
CA CYS A 84 -3.49 -7.76 -1.07
C CYS A 84 -3.92 -6.53 -0.27
N ILE A 85 -5.23 -6.27 -0.15
CA ILE A 85 -5.78 -5.13 0.60
C ILE A 85 -5.45 -5.24 2.10
N TYR A 86 -5.64 -6.42 2.69
CA TYR A 86 -5.30 -6.65 4.10
C TYR A 86 -3.79 -6.49 4.36
N SER A 87 -2.96 -6.95 3.41
CA SER A 87 -1.51 -6.82 3.50
C SER A 87 -1.09 -5.36 3.46
N ASP A 88 -1.62 -4.57 2.52
CA ASP A 88 -1.36 -3.12 2.42
C ASP A 88 -1.79 -2.38 3.69
N MET A 89 -2.98 -2.73 4.21
CA MET A 89 -3.45 -2.18 5.48
C MET A 89 -2.39 -2.35 6.57
N ARG A 90 -1.74 -3.51 6.70
CA ARG A 90 -0.76 -3.76 7.77
C ARG A 90 0.60 -3.09 7.61
N ILE A 91 0.88 -2.39 6.51
CA ILE A 91 2.15 -1.71 6.31
C ILE A 91 2.17 -0.35 7.01
N GLY A 92 3.09 -0.19 7.96
CA GLY A 92 3.44 1.08 8.59
C GLY A 92 4.72 1.70 7.99
N PRO A 93 5.08 2.93 8.38
CA PRO A 93 6.28 3.61 7.87
C PRO A 93 7.61 2.88 8.12
N PHE A 94 7.67 2.02 9.14
CA PHE A 94 8.88 1.29 9.53
C PHE A 94 8.72 -0.23 9.38
N GLY A 95 7.76 -0.68 8.58
CA GLY A 95 7.53 -2.09 8.27
C GLY A 95 6.15 -2.61 8.69
N ILE A 96 6.05 -3.92 8.83
CA ILE A 96 4.78 -4.63 9.09
C ILE A 96 4.36 -4.40 10.55
N LEU A 97 3.13 -3.96 10.75
CA LEU A 97 2.51 -3.78 12.06
C LEU A 97 1.46 -4.86 12.34
N LEU A 98 1.08 -4.99 13.61
CA LEU A 98 -0.18 -5.65 13.96
C LEU A 98 -1.34 -4.78 13.47
N LEU A 99 -2.47 -5.41 13.15
CA LEU A 99 -3.64 -4.71 12.63
C LEU A 99 -4.11 -3.61 13.61
N GLN A 100 -4.16 -3.91 14.90
CA GLN A 100 -4.57 -2.94 15.92
C GLN A 100 -3.63 -1.71 15.97
N ASP A 101 -2.32 -1.94 15.94
CA ASP A 101 -1.32 -0.86 15.98
C ASP A 101 -1.44 0.03 14.74
N ARG A 102 -1.72 -0.58 13.58
CA ARG A 102 -1.97 0.16 12.35
C ARG A 102 -3.22 1.03 12.45
N LEU A 103 -4.34 0.49 12.94
CA LEU A 103 -5.59 1.23 13.07
C LEU A 103 -5.41 2.44 14.00
N ILE A 104 -4.67 2.27 15.10
CA ILE A 104 -4.30 3.37 16.00
C ILE A 104 -3.43 4.40 15.25
N ASN A 105 -2.42 3.95 14.52
CA ASN A 105 -1.56 4.82 13.71
C ASN A 105 -2.36 5.66 12.68
N LEU A 106 -3.33 5.05 11.98
CA LEU A 106 -4.19 5.76 11.03
C LEU A 106 -5.00 6.87 11.71
N ARG A 107 -5.65 6.54 12.83
CA ARG A 107 -6.42 7.50 13.63
C ARG A 107 -5.56 8.67 14.14
N THR A 108 -4.31 8.42 14.50
CA THR A 108 -3.40 9.48 14.95
C THR A 108 -2.98 10.40 13.80
N ARG A 109 -2.82 9.85 12.58
CA ARG A 109 -2.39 10.61 11.39
C ARG A 109 -3.51 11.45 10.78
N ASP A 110 -4.73 10.95 10.83
CA ASP A 110 -5.91 11.61 10.27
C ASP A 110 -7.07 11.56 11.26
N LYS A 111 -7.45 12.72 11.80
CA LYS A 111 -8.55 12.84 12.76
C LYS A 111 -9.92 12.66 12.11
N SER A 112 -10.02 12.81 10.79
CA SER A 112 -11.25 12.58 10.03
C SER A 112 -11.48 11.10 9.69
N TYR A 113 -10.49 10.26 9.99
CA TYR A 113 -10.55 8.83 9.74
C TYR A 113 -11.68 8.15 10.54
N ASP A 114 -12.57 7.43 9.83
CA ASP A 114 -13.62 6.63 10.45
C ASP A 114 -13.02 5.38 11.10
N PHE A 115 -12.51 5.57 12.32
CA PHE A 115 -11.85 4.53 13.08
C PHE A 115 -12.77 3.38 13.45
N ILE A 116 -14.04 3.64 13.75
CA ILE A 116 -14.96 2.62 14.26
C ILE A 116 -15.30 1.64 13.13
N SER A 117 -15.86 2.16 12.03
CA SER A 117 -16.25 1.34 10.88
C SER A 117 -15.05 0.60 10.30
N THR A 118 -13.92 1.29 10.15
CA THR A 118 -12.73 0.66 9.59
C THR A 118 -12.14 -0.41 10.51
N SER A 119 -12.16 -0.21 11.83
CA SER A 119 -11.68 -1.22 12.79
C SER A 119 -12.56 -2.46 12.78
N GLU A 120 -13.87 -2.31 12.69
CA GLU A 120 -14.81 -3.43 12.57
C GLU A 120 -14.58 -4.22 11.28
N ALA A 121 -14.58 -3.54 10.13
CA ALA A 121 -14.34 -4.16 8.83
C ALA A 121 -12.97 -4.84 8.76
N ALA A 122 -11.92 -4.23 9.31
CA ALA A 122 -10.58 -4.82 9.27
C ALA A 122 -10.44 -6.05 10.16
N LYS A 123 -11.05 -6.06 11.35
CA LYS A 123 -11.09 -7.26 12.21
C LYS A 123 -11.90 -8.37 11.56
N GLN A 124 -12.99 -8.02 10.89
CA GLN A 124 -13.80 -8.99 10.15
C GLN A 124 -12.99 -9.61 9.01
N LEU A 125 -12.33 -8.78 8.20
CA LEU A 125 -11.45 -9.23 7.12
C LEU A 125 -10.34 -10.14 7.65
N GLU A 126 -9.64 -9.75 8.72
CA GLU A 126 -8.59 -10.58 9.34
C GLU A 126 -9.11 -11.96 9.75
N LYS A 127 -10.28 -12.00 10.41
CA LYS A 127 -10.91 -13.25 10.84
C LYS A 127 -11.27 -14.14 9.64
N ILE A 128 -11.85 -13.55 8.60
CA ILE A 128 -12.22 -14.29 7.38
C ILE A 128 -10.97 -14.87 6.71
N LEU A 129 -9.92 -14.05 6.53
CA LEU A 129 -8.68 -14.50 5.92
C LEU A 129 -8.04 -15.61 6.75
N GLN A 130 -7.93 -15.46 8.07
CA GLN A 130 -7.37 -16.47 8.96
C GLN A 130 -8.09 -17.82 8.87
N ASN A 131 -9.42 -17.83 8.66
CA ASN A 131 -10.18 -19.06 8.51
C ASN A 131 -9.96 -19.75 7.15
N ASN A 132 -9.43 -19.04 6.15
CA ASN A 132 -9.22 -19.54 4.79
C ASN A 132 -7.75 -19.80 4.47
N ILE A 133 -6.83 -19.50 5.38
CA ILE A 133 -5.39 -19.73 5.19
C ILE A 133 -4.79 -20.46 6.38
N SER A 134 -3.77 -21.28 6.11
CA SER A 134 -3.05 -22.05 7.14
C SER A 134 -2.02 -21.22 7.91
N ILE A 135 -1.57 -20.10 7.33
CA ILE A 135 -0.60 -19.21 7.95
C ILE A 135 -1.31 -18.36 9.00
N ARG A 136 -0.69 -18.20 10.16
CA ARG A 136 -1.19 -17.30 11.19
C ARG A 136 -0.88 -15.86 10.78
N VAL A 137 -1.88 -15.09 10.33
CA VAL A 137 -1.64 -13.76 9.74
C VAL A 137 -0.93 -12.81 10.71
N ASN A 138 -1.30 -12.85 11.99
CA ASN A 138 -0.70 -11.99 13.01
C ASN A 138 0.69 -12.42 13.49
N SER A 139 1.23 -13.56 13.02
CA SER A 139 2.64 -13.91 13.27
C SER A 139 3.59 -13.29 12.23
N ILE A 140 3.08 -12.86 11.08
CA ILE A 140 3.89 -12.25 10.01
C ILE A 140 4.42 -10.90 10.49
N ASN A 141 5.74 -10.73 10.44
CA ASN A 141 6.45 -9.54 10.90
C ASN A 141 7.68 -9.24 10.01
N ASN A 142 8.45 -8.22 10.37
CA ASN A 142 9.59 -7.77 9.56
C ASN A 142 10.66 -8.86 9.35
N SER A 143 10.85 -9.80 10.27
CA SER A 143 11.82 -10.89 10.10
C SER A 143 11.47 -11.81 8.91
N ASP A 144 10.17 -11.96 8.61
CA ASP A 144 9.68 -12.76 7.48
C ASP A 144 9.97 -12.10 6.12
N LEU A 145 10.16 -10.77 6.09
CA LEU A 145 10.51 -10.03 4.88
C LEU A 145 12.00 -10.18 4.51
N ASN A 146 12.89 -10.12 5.50
CA ASN A 146 14.34 -10.11 5.28
C ASN A 146 14.83 -11.34 4.52
N CYS A 147 14.28 -12.52 4.81
CA CYS A 147 14.60 -13.75 4.09
C CYS A 147 14.16 -13.73 2.62
N LYS A 148 13.13 -12.94 2.27
CA LYS A 148 12.57 -12.88 0.91
C LYS A 148 13.17 -11.76 0.05
N PHE A 149 13.58 -10.64 0.64
CA PHE A 149 14.24 -9.55 -0.10
C PHE A 149 15.55 -9.99 -0.76
N ASN A 150 16.32 -10.85 -0.09
CA ASN A 150 17.53 -11.43 -0.67
C ASN A 150 17.22 -12.28 -1.92
N ASN A 151 16.07 -12.94 -1.97
CA ASN A 151 15.67 -13.74 -3.12
C ASN A 151 15.12 -12.86 -4.26
N LEU A 152 14.40 -11.78 -3.94
CA LEU A 152 13.84 -10.86 -4.95
C LEU A 152 14.92 -9.99 -5.61
N SER A 153 15.93 -9.57 -4.87
CA SER A 153 17.06 -8.80 -5.42
C SER A 153 17.95 -9.63 -6.37
N GLN A 154 17.98 -10.95 -6.21
CA GLN A 154 18.73 -11.86 -7.09
C GLN A 154 18.03 -12.16 -8.43
N ILE A 155 16.72 -11.93 -8.53
CA ILE A 155 15.93 -12.18 -9.76
C ILE A 155 15.97 -10.98 -10.73
N LEU A 156 16.42 -9.81 -10.26
CA LEU A 156 16.54 -8.57 -11.04
C LEU A 156 17.95 -8.36 -11.64
N VAL A 157 18.78 -9.41 -11.72
CA VAL A 157 20.09 -9.44 -12.40
C VAL A 157 20.02 -10.42 -13.55
#